data_AF-A0A6L7WJX7-F1
#
_entry.id   AF-A0A6L7WJX7-F1
#
_cell.length_a   1.000
_cell.length_b   1.000
_cell.length_c   1.000
_cell.angle_alpha   90.00
_cell.angle_beta   90.00
_cell.angle_gamma   90.00
#
_symmetry.space_group_name_H-M   'P 1'
#
loop_
_entity.id
_entity.type
_entity.pdbx_description
1 polymer ?
#
loop_
_entity_poly.entity_id
_entity_poly.type
_entity_poly.pdbx_seq_one_letter_code
_entity_poly.pdbx_strand_id
1 'polypeptide(L)' 'MQPFGRQVAMVAAAALALTLAADVTSAQEAEVSYTPVTDERLRAGDPSDWLMYRRTYDSQGYSPLDQITT' A
#
# COMPACT_ATOMS: atom_id res chain seq x y z
N MET A 1 50.79 6.22 -26.34
CA MET A 1 50.38 6.16 -24.93
C MET A 1 48.99 6.81 -24.76
N GLN A 2 47.90 6.07 -24.96
CA GLN A 2 46.51 6.54 -24.69
C GLN A 2 45.51 5.47 -24.17
N PRO A 3 45.86 4.23 -23.73
CA PRO A 3 44.82 3.23 -23.41
C PRO A 3 44.12 3.44 -22.05
N PHE A 4 44.78 4.10 -21.08
CA PHE A 4 44.29 4.20 -19.70
C PHE A 4 43.02 5.05 -19.54
N GLY A 5 42.90 6.14 -20.31
CA GLY A 5 41.73 7.04 -20.20
C GLY A 5 40.42 6.39 -20.65
N ARG A 6 40.49 5.51 -21.67
CA ARG A 6 39.29 4.82 -22.18
C ARG A 6 38.77 3.77 -21.21
N GLN A 7 39.67 3.08 -20.50
CA GLN A 7 39.27 2.09 -19.49
C GLN A 7 38.63 2.75 -18.26
N VAL A 8 39.18 3.88 -17.79
CA VAL A 8 38.59 4.64 -16.67
C VAL A 8 37.20 5.17 -17.03
N ALA A 9 37.01 5.70 -18.25
CA ALA A 9 35.71 6.19 -18.71
C ALA A 9 34.65 5.07 -18.80
N MET A 10 35.04 3.88 -19.27
CA MET A 10 34.12 2.73 -19.34
C MET A 10 33.70 2.23 -17.95
N VAL A 11 34.63 2.17 -16.99
CA VAL A 11 34.32 1.76 -15.61
C VAL A 11 33.39 2.76 -14.93
N ALA A 12 33.62 4.06 -15.12
CA ALA A 12 32.75 5.11 -14.57
C ALA A 12 31.33 5.05 -15.16
N ALA A 13 31.19 4.80 -16.46
CA ALA A 13 29.89 4.65 -17.12
C ALA A 13 29.13 3.40 -16.62
N ALA A 14 29.84 2.27 -16.41
CA ALA A 14 29.24 1.05 -15.88
C ALA A 14 28.77 1.22 -14.42
N ALA A 15 29.57 1.88 -13.58
CA ALA A 15 29.21 2.17 -12.20
C ALA A 15 27.97 3.10 -12.12
N LEU A 16 27.93 4.13 -12.97
CA LEU A 16 26.79 5.04 -13.07
C LEU A 16 25.52 4.29 -13.52
N ALA A 17 25.63 3.45 -14.55
CA ALA A 17 24.50 2.62 -15.00
C ALA A 17 23.97 1.68 -13.91
N LEU A 18 24.87 1.12 -13.08
CA LEU A 18 24.50 0.28 -11.95
C LEU A 18 23.75 1.07 -10.86
N THR A 19 24.17 2.32 -10.59
CA THR A 19 23.48 3.18 -9.62
C THR A 19 22.10 3.65 -10.10
N LEU A 20 21.92 3.91 -11.39
CA LEU A 20 20.63 4.32 -11.95
C LEU A 20 19.60 3.19 -12.02
N ALA A 21 20.03 1.93 -11.97
CA ALA A 21 19.14 0.77 -12.03
C ALA A 21 18.61 0.33 -10.65
N ALA A 22 19.08 0.95 -9.56
CA ALA A 22 18.78 0.50 -8.19
C ALA A 22 17.41 0.96 -7.66
N ASP A 23 16.74 1.91 -8.32
CA ASP A 23 15.46 2.47 -7.86
C ASP A 23 14.25 1.75 -8.47
N VAL A 24 14.10 0.45 -8.20
CA VAL A 24 12.81 -0.24 -8.36
C VAL A 24 12.12 -0.27 -6.99
N THR A 25 11.64 0.89 -6.54
CA THR A 25 10.68 0.93 -5.44
C THR A 25 9.32 0.59 -6.01
N SER A 26 8.87 -0.65 -5.79
CA SER A 26 7.48 -1.02 -6.10
C SER A 26 6.59 -0.42 -5.02
N ALA A 27 5.78 0.57 -5.39
CA ALA A 27 4.72 1.12 -4.54
C ALA A 27 3.46 0.26 -4.51
N GLN A 28 3.46 -0.89 -5.19
CA GLN A 28 2.28 -1.72 -5.33
C GLN A 28 2.12 -2.57 -4.08
N GLU A 29 1.12 -2.23 -3.26
CA GLU A 29 0.67 -3.07 -2.16
C GLU A 29 0.33 -4.48 -2.69
N ALA A 30 0.64 -5.50 -1.89
CA ALA A 30 0.26 -6.87 -2.22
C ALA A 30 -1.25 -6.92 -2.48
N GLU A 31 -1.66 -7.75 -3.44
CA GLU A 31 -3.09 -7.97 -3.72
C GLU A 31 -3.74 -8.62 -2.49
N VAL A 32 -4.34 -7.79 -1.64
CA VAL A 32 -5.12 -8.27 -0.49
C VAL A 32 -6.46 -8.76 -1.01
N SER A 33 -6.82 -9.99 -0.67
CA SER A 33 -8.16 -10.51 -0.95
C SER A 33 -9.18 -9.68 -0.18
N TYR A 34 -9.88 -8.79 -0.87
CA TYR A 34 -10.93 -7.96 -0.31
C TYR A 34 -12.28 -8.66 -0.42
N THR A 35 -12.98 -8.81 0.71
CA THR A 35 -14.33 -9.35 0.71
C THR A 35 -15.30 -8.28 0.19
N PRO A 36 -16.08 -8.54 -0.89
CA PRO A 36 -17.02 -7.58 -1.43
C PRO A 36 -18.04 -7.09 -0.39
N VAL A 37 -18.46 -5.84 -0.54
CA VAL A 37 -19.53 -5.27 0.28
C VAL A 37 -20.86 -5.62 -0.39
N THR A 38 -21.60 -6.56 0.20
CA THR A 38 -22.94 -6.97 -0.27
C THR A 38 -24.03 -6.30 0.56
N ASP A 39 -25.24 -6.23 0.02
CA ASP A 39 -26.40 -5.73 0.75
C ASP A 39 -26.65 -6.52 2.05
N GLU A 40 -26.40 -7.83 2.04
CA GLU A 40 -26.54 -8.66 3.23
C GLU A 40 -25.50 -8.30 4.30
N ARG A 41 -24.25 -8.06 3.90
CA ARG A 41 -23.20 -7.59 4.82
C ARG A 41 -23.54 -6.22 5.43
N LEU A 42 -24.07 -5.31 4.62
CA LEU A 42 -24.52 -4.00 5.10
C LEU A 42 -25.68 -4.10 6.10
N ARG A 43 -26.61 -5.05 5.90
CA ARG A 43 -27.71 -5.30 6.84
C ARG A 43 -27.25 -6.02 8.11
N ALA A 44 -26.29 -6.93 8.00
CA ALA A 44 -25.72 -7.64 9.14
C ALA A 44 -24.99 -6.69 10.10
N GLY A 45 -24.29 -5.68 9.55
CA GLY A 45 -23.70 -4.59 10.34
C GLY A 45 -22.60 -5.05 11.29
N ASP A 46 -21.60 -5.77 10.78
CA ASP A 46 -20.46 -6.29 11.55
C ASP A 46 -19.92 -5.24 12.53
N PRO A 47 -19.82 -5.55 13.84
CA PRO A 47 -19.37 -4.60 14.86
C PRO A 47 -17.95 -4.07 14.61
N SER A 48 -17.12 -4.83 13.90
CA SER A 48 -15.73 -4.50 13.57
C SER A 48 -15.61 -3.48 12.43
N ASP A 49 -16.67 -3.33 11.63
CA ASP A 49 -16.65 -2.59 10.39
C ASP A 49 -17.41 -1.25 10.48
N TRP A 50 -17.02 -0.29 9.62
CA TRP A 50 -17.72 0.97 9.40
C TRP A 50 -17.89 1.26 7.90
N LEU A 51 -18.78 0.50 7.25
CA LEU A 51 -18.94 0.52 5.77
C LEU A 51 -19.95 1.56 5.25
N MET A 52 -20.61 2.29 6.15
CA MET A 52 -21.60 3.33 5.82
C MET A 52 -21.23 4.61 6.57
N TYR A 53 -21.70 5.76 6.09
CA TYR A 53 -21.42 7.05 6.75
C TYR A 53 -21.70 7.05 8.26
N ARG A 54 -22.79 6.40 8.69
CA ARG A 54 -23.17 6.23 10.11
C ARG A 54 -23.26 4.77 10.58
N ARG A 55 -22.44 3.88 9.99
CA ARG A 55 -22.34 2.43 10.26
C ARG A 55 -23.57 1.59 9.89
N THR A 56 -24.76 1.96 10.37
CA THR A 56 -26.01 1.22 10.22
C THR A 56 -27.06 2.03 9.45
N TYR A 57 -28.06 1.35 8.85
CA TYR A 57 -29.11 2.00 8.06
C TYR A 57 -29.97 2.99 8.85
N ASP A 58 -30.17 2.73 10.14
CA ASP A 58 -30.87 3.63 11.07
C ASP A 58 -30.05 4.86 11.47
N SER A 59 -28.82 4.98 10.95
CA SER A 59 -27.98 6.17 11.11
C SER A 59 -27.67 6.50 12.57
N GLN A 60 -27.44 5.50 13.42
CA GLN A 60 -27.09 5.74 14.83
C GLN A 60 -25.72 6.42 14.97
N GLY A 61 -24.71 6.00 14.20
CA GLY A 61 -23.33 6.50 14.36
C GLY A 61 -22.67 6.05 15.66
N TYR A 62 -23.00 4.85 16.14
CA TYR A 62 -22.45 4.25 17.36
C TYR A 62 -21.62 3.00 17.02
N SER A 63 -20.42 2.89 17.60
CA SER A 63 -19.59 1.68 17.58
C SER A 63 -19.88 0.82 18.81
N PRO A 64 -20.19 -0.48 18.65
CA PRO A 64 -20.41 -1.40 19.76
C PRO A 64 -19.11 -1.93 20.37
N LEU A 65 -17.94 -1.56 19.82
CA LEU A 65 -16.65 -1.94 20.36
C LEU A 65 -16.40 -1.23 21.69
N ASP A 66 -15.85 -1.96 22.65
CA ASP A 66 -15.68 -1.52 24.04
C ASP A 66 -14.21 -1.58 24.51
N GLN A 67 -13.27 -1.88 23.61
CA GLN A 67 -11.85 -2.03 23.95
C GLN A 67 -11.23 -0.75 24.54
N ILE A 68 -11.69 0.43 24.10
CA ILE A 68 -11.20 1.73 24.59
C ILE A 68 -12.09 2.15 25.76
N THR A 69 -11.53 2.12 26.97
CA THR A 69 -12.20 2.53 28.21
C THR A 69 -11.46 3.71 28.85
N THR A 70 -12.13 4.43 29.76
CA THR A 70 -11.58 5.58 30.51
C THR A 70 -10.64 5.17 31.63
#